data_AF-A0A0C2MMF1-F1
#
_entry.id   AF-A0A0C2MMF1-F1
#
_cell.length_a   1.000
_cell.length_b   1.000
_cell.length_c   1.000
_cell.angle_alpha   90.00
_cell.angle_beta   90.00
_cell.angle_gamma   90.00
#
_symmetry.space_group_name_H-M   'P 1'
#
loop_
_entity.id
_entity.type
_entity.pdbx_description
1 polymer ?
#
loop_
_entity_poly.entity_id
_entity_poly.type
_entity_poly.pdbx_seq_one_letter_code
_entity_poly.pdbx_strand_id
1 'polypeptide(L)'
;MSQYKQWAAERVIRTLKSRYRAERNSFEDKCACLKRMLFCLRNSIDVSANRIPSELFLGRKLYTMISNVQLCSRRSMHDAKITQKLYHDRHSRDRDFEIDDQV
;
A
#
# COMPACT_ATOMS: atom_id res chain seq x y z
N MET A 1 -13.02 -19.45 26.14
CA MET A 1 -13.34 -18.21 25.40
C MET A 1 -12.75 -16.92 26.00
N SER A 2 -12.50 -16.82 27.32
CA SER A 2 -12.03 -15.57 27.95
C SER A 2 -10.57 -15.17 27.62
N GLN A 3 -9.62 -16.12 27.65
CA GLN A 3 -8.20 -15.85 27.39
C GLN A 3 -7.90 -15.30 25.99
N TYR A 4 -8.61 -15.76 24.96
CA TYR A 4 -8.40 -15.31 23.58
C TYR A 4 -8.70 -13.80 23.40
N LYS A 5 -9.73 -13.29 24.11
CA LYS A 5 -10.11 -11.87 24.07
C LYS A 5 -9.04 -10.99 24.72
N GLN A 6 -8.46 -11.44 25.83
CA GLN A 6 -7.38 -10.73 26.53
C GLN A 6 -6.13 -10.62 25.66
N TRP A 7 -5.69 -11.73 25.06
CA TRP A 7 -4.54 -11.73 24.18
C TRP A 7 -4.70 -10.84 22.95
N ALA A 8 -5.90 -10.82 22.35
CA ALA A 8 -6.17 -9.97 21.19
C ALA A 8 -6.08 -8.48 21.56
N ALA A 9 -6.64 -8.09 22.72
CA ALA A 9 -6.55 -6.72 23.23
C ALA A 9 -5.09 -6.32 23.51
N GLU A 10 -4.32 -7.21 24.12
CA GLU A 10 -2.92 -6.95 24.47
C GLU A 10 -2.04 -6.76 23.22
N ARG A 11 -2.27 -7.56 22.18
CA ARG A 11 -1.62 -7.39 20.88
C ARG A 11 -1.93 -6.02 20.26
N VAL A 12 -3.18 -5.57 20.32
CA VAL A 12 -3.58 -4.24 19.82
C VAL A 12 -2.87 -3.14 20.61
N ILE A 13 -2.85 -3.24 21.93
CA ILE A 13 -2.16 -2.27 22.81
C ILE A 13 -0.65 -2.22 22.49
N ARG A 14 -0.02 -3.37 22.25
CA ARG A 14 1.39 -3.43 21.90
C ARG A 14 1.66 -2.72 20.57
N THR A 15 0.86 -3.00 19.54
CA THR A 15 0.96 -2.33 18.23
C THR A 15 0.75 -0.82 18.36
N LEU A 16 -0.24 -0.41 19.15
CA LEU A 16 -0.53 0.99 19.44
C LEU A 16 0.69 1.69 20.05
N LYS A 17 1.25 1.13 21.13
CA LYS A 17 2.43 1.69 21.80
C LYS A 17 3.64 1.77 20.86
N SER A 18 3.85 0.75 20.03
CA SER A 18 4.95 0.71 19.07
C SER A 18 4.83 1.81 18.02
N ARG A 19 3.64 1.99 17.43
CA ARG A 19 3.40 3.04 16.43
C ARG A 19 3.47 4.44 17.03
N TYR A 20 2.91 4.62 18.23
CA TYR A 20 2.99 5.90 18.92
C TYR A 20 4.44 6.30 19.19
N ARG A 21 5.29 5.37 19.63
CA ARG A 21 6.73 5.65 19.82
C ARG A 21 7.43 6.04 18.52
N ALA A 22 7.07 5.42 17.41
CA ALA A 22 7.65 5.73 16.10
C ALA A 22 7.24 7.12 15.59
N GLU A 23 5.99 7.52 15.78
CA GLU A 23 5.45 8.79 15.27
C GLU A 23 5.56 9.96 16.26
N ARG A 24 5.84 9.70 17.55
CA ARG A 24 5.91 10.73 18.60
C ARG A 24 6.87 11.87 18.27
N ASN A 25 7.99 11.57 17.63
CA ASN A 25 9.01 12.58 17.33
C ASN A 25 8.64 13.45 16.12
N SER A 26 7.60 13.10 15.37
CA SER A 26 7.17 13.82 14.16
C SER A 26 6.06 14.86 14.42
N PHE A 27 5.50 14.91 15.63
CA PHE A 27 4.41 15.82 15.98
C PHE A 27 4.69 16.54 17.30
N GLU A 28 4.53 17.86 17.32
CA GLU A 28 4.58 18.66 18.56
C GLU A 28 3.37 18.40 19.46
N ASP A 29 2.17 18.24 18.86
CA ASP A 29 0.95 17.94 19.58
C ASP A 29 0.69 16.43 19.71
N LYS A 30 0.56 15.97 20.96
CA LYS A 30 0.22 14.58 21.31
C LYS A 30 -1.16 14.19 20.79
N CYS A 31 -2.12 15.11 20.80
CA CYS A 31 -3.49 14.84 20.37
C CYS A 31 -3.56 14.62 18.85
N ALA A 32 -2.86 15.44 18.07
CA ALA A 32 -2.72 15.24 16.62
C ALA A 32 -2.07 13.89 16.28
N CYS A 33 -0.97 13.54 16.96
CA CYS A 33 -0.30 12.24 16.80
C CYS A 33 -1.27 11.07 17.08
N LEU A 34 -2.00 11.13 18.20
CA LEU A 34 -2.95 10.09 18.57
C LEU A 34 -4.08 9.93 17.54
N LYS A 35 -4.65 11.03 17.05
CA LYS A 35 -5.70 11.01 16.02
C LYS A 35 -5.21 10.34 14.74
N ARG A 36 -4.01 10.71 14.26
CA ARG A 36 -3.42 10.12 13.05
C ARG A 36 -3.13 8.64 13.21
N MET A 37 -2.52 8.25 14.33
CA MET A 37 -2.22 6.84 14.60
C MET A 37 -3.50 6.00 14.68
N LEU A 38 -4.54 6.47 15.38
CA LEU A 38 -5.84 5.78 15.47
C LEU A 38 -6.51 5.66 14.12
N PHE A 39 -6.42 6.70 13.29
CA PHE A 39 -6.92 6.67 11.91
C PHE A 39 -6.20 5.61 11.09
N CYS A 40 -4.87 5.54 11.15
CA CYS A 40 -4.09 4.52 10.44
C CYS A 40 -4.40 3.11 10.93
N LEU A 41 -4.48 2.90 12.25
CA LEU A 41 -4.77 1.58 12.83
C LEU A 41 -6.16 1.06 12.41
N ARG A 42 -7.15 1.94 12.30
CA ARG A 42 -8.51 1.57 11.89
C ARG A 42 -8.64 1.32 10.39
N ASN A 43 -7.79 1.95 9.58
CA ASN A 43 -7.89 1.92 8.11
C ASN A 43 -6.79 1.10 7.41
N SER A 44 -5.84 0.51 8.15
CA SER A 44 -4.87 -0.43 7.60
C SER A 44 -5.45 -1.84 7.52
N ILE A 45 -5.08 -2.61 6.50
CA ILE A 45 -5.47 -4.01 6.33
C ILE A 45 -4.97 -4.82 7.52
N ASP A 46 -5.86 -5.56 8.16
CA ASP A 46 -5.48 -6.62 9.09
C ASP A 46 -5.14 -7.88 8.30
N VAL A 47 -3.89 -8.33 8.40
CA VAL A 47 -3.37 -9.50 7.67
C VAL A 47 -4.17 -10.77 8.01
N SER A 48 -4.67 -10.88 9.24
CA SER A 48 -5.40 -12.08 9.68
C SER A 48 -6.81 -12.18 9.09
N ALA A 49 -7.47 -11.04 8.92
CA ALA A 49 -8.84 -10.96 8.40
C ALA A 49 -8.90 -10.62 6.89
N ASN A 50 -7.76 -10.23 6.30
CA ASN A 50 -7.63 -9.63 4.97
C ASN A 50 -8.69 -8.54 4.69
N ARG A 51 -9.09 -7.83 5.75
CA ARG A 51 -10.12 -6.79 5.74
C ARG A 51 -9.66 -5.63 6.60
N ILE A 52 -10.22 -4.47 6.34
CA ILE A 52 -9.91 -3.27 7.12
C ILE A 52 -10.77 -3.28 8.40
N PRO A 53 -10.22 -2.97 9.60
CA PRO A 53 -11.01 -2.94 10.83
C PRO A 53 -12.23 -2.04 10.73
N SER A 54 -12.12 -0.85 10.13
CA SER A 54 -13.26 0.05 9.91
C SER A 54 -14.35 -0.57 9.04
N GLU A 55 -14.00 -1.39 8.05
CA GLU A 55 -14.95 -2.16 7.24
C GLU A 55 -15.66 -3.23 8.06
N LEU A 56 -14.93 -3.92 8.94
CA LEU A 56 -15.49 -4.94 9.81
C LEU A 56 -16.49 -4.33 10.80
N PHE A 57 -16.17 -3.16 11.36
CA PHE A 57 -17.04 -2.44 12.29
C PHE A 57 -18.26 -1.80 11.64
N LEU A 58 -18.12 -1.26 10.42
CA LEU A 58 -19.18 -0.49 9.76
C LEU A 58 -19.97 -1.29 8.72
N GLY A 59 -19.52 -2.50 8.39
CA GLY A 59 -20.12 -3.34 7.34
C GLY A 59 -19.93 -2.81 5.92
N ARG A 60 -19.17 -1.72 5.73
CA ARG A 60 -18.92 -1.08 4.43
C ARG A 60 -17.53 -0.48 4.33
N LYS A 61 -17.02 -0.35 3.10
CA LYS A 61 -15.75 0.32 2.80
C LYS A 61 -15.85 1.82 2.98
N LEU A 62 -15.01 2.36 3.89
CA LEU A 62 -14.80 3.79 4.00
C LEU A 62 -13.80 4.24 2.94
N TYR A 63 -14.28 5.03 1.98
CA TYR A 63 -13.42 5.68 1.01
C TYR A 63 -12.74 6.89 1.66
N THR A 64 -11.45 6.76 1.90
CA THR A 64 -10.55 7.87 2.22
C THR A 64 -10.13 8.60 0.94
N MET A 65 -9.62 9.83 1.07
CA MET A 65 -9.07 10.58 -0.08
C MET A 65 -8.01 9.75 -0.83
N ILE A 66 -7.17 8.99 -0.12
CA ILE A 66 -6.13 8.13 -0.71
C ILE A 66 -6.74 6.98 -1.52
N SER A 67 -7.84 6.37 -1.05
CA SER A 67 -8.52 5.33 -1.84
C SER A 67 -9.20 5.86 -3.10
N ASN A 68 -9.47 7.16 -3.16
CA ASN A 68 -9.97 7.83 -4.37
C ASN A 68 -8.83 8.29 -5.29
N VAL A 69 -7.59 8.33 -4.80
CA VAL A 69 -6.40 8.47 -5.66
C VAL A 69 -6.22 7.12 -6.35
N GLN A 70 -6.91 6.94 -7.46
CA GLN A 70 -6.59 5.89 -8.41
C GLN A 70 -5.15 6.18 -8.87
N LEU A 71 -4.16 5.49 -8.28
CA LEU A 71 -2.78 5.48 -8.75
C LEU A 71 -2.87 5.25 -10.25
N CYS A 72 -2.57 6.28 -11.02
CA CYS A 72 -2.98 6.41 -12.41
C CYS A 72 -2.59 5.14 -13.18
N SER A 73 -3.56 4.22 -13.39
CA SER A 73 -3.32 2.89 -13.96
C SER A 73 -2.62 2.99 -15.33
N ARG A 74 -2.89 4.09 -16.03
CA ARG A 74 -2.28 4.47 -17.30
C ARG A 74 -0.75 4.63 -17.22
N ARG A 75 -0.19 5.13 -16.12
CA ARG A 75 1.26 5.21 -15.90
C ARG A 75 1.85 3.82 -15.64
N SER A 76 1.21 3.04 -14.78
CA SER A 76 1.63 1.65 -14.49
C SER A 76 1.63 0.76 -15.74
N MET A 77 0.62 0.88 -16.61
CA MET A 77 0.60 0.16 -17.90
C MET A 77 1.65 0.65 -18.89
N HIS A 78 1.94 1.96 -18.90
CA HIS A 78 2.99 2.52 -19.75
C HIS A 78 4.37 2.00 -19.33
N ASP A 79 4.67 2.03 -18.03
CA ASP A 79 5.93 1.54 -17.46
C ASP A 79 6.10 0.04 -17.69
N ALA A 80 5.01 -0.74 -17.60
CA ALA A 80 5.00 -2.16 -17.92
C ALA A 80 5.30 -2.42 -19.41
N LYS A 81 4.69 -1.65 -20.33
CA LYS A 81 4.95 -1.76 -21.78
C LYS A 81 6.38 -1.36 -22.13
N ILE A 82 6.91 -0.31 -21.51
CA ILE A 82 8.31 0.12 -21.69
C ILE A 82 9.25 -1.00 -21.23
N THR A 83 9.01 -1.55 -20.05
CA THR A 83 9.84 -2.63 -19.50
C THR A 83 9.79 -3.88 -20.38
N GLN A 84 8.61 -4.23 -20.90
CA GLN A 84 8.45 -5.34 -21.83
C GLN A 84 9.24 -5.10 -23.13
N LYS A 85 9.12 -3.90 -23.72
CA LYS A 85 9.90 -3.53 -24.92
C LYS A 85 11.40 -3.64 -24.66
N LEU A 86 11.90 -3.04 -23.58
CA LEU A 86 13.32 -3.09 -23.22
C LEU A 86 13.82 -4.53 -23.02
N TYR A 87 12.99 -5.42 -22.48
CA TYR A 87 13.35 -6.83 -22.32
C TYR A 87 13.42 -7.57 -23.65
N HIS A 88 12.46 -7.34 -24.55
CA HIS A 88 12.49 -7.90 -25.91
C HIS A 88 13.68 -7.38 -26.72
N ASP A 89 13.99 -6.09 -26.60
CA ASP A 89 15.05 -5.42 -27.35
C ASP A 89 16.44 -5.66 -26.74
N ARG A 90 16.54 -6.29 -25.54
CA ARG A 90 17.81 -6.53 -24.83
C ARG A 90 18.83 -7.31 -25.66
N HIS A 91 18.35 -8.18 -26.54
CA HIS A 91 19.18 -8.99 -27.43
C HIS A 91 18.95 -8.67 -28.91
N SER A 92 18.10 -7.67 -29.22
CA SER A 92 17.96 -7.21 -30.59
C SER A 92 19.20 -6.42 -30.99
N ARG A 93 19.68 -6.68 -32.20
CA ARG A 93 20.66 -5.81 -32.87
C ARG A 93 19.89 -4.95 -33.84
N ASP A 94 20.17 -3.65 -33.85
CA ASP A 94 19.67 -2.78 -34.91
C ASP A 94 20.21 -3.30 -36.24
N ARG A 95 19.30 -3.54 -37.18
CA ARG A 95 19.63 -3.91 -38.55
C ARG A 95 19.18 -2.78 -39.45
N ASP A 96 20.16 -2.13 -40.07
CA ASP A 96 19.92 -1.22 -41.17
C ASP A 96 19.89 -2.05 -42.45
N PHE A 97 18.86 -1.85 -43.27
CA PHE A 97 18.75 -2.49 -44.58
C PHE A 97 19.27 -1.54 -45.64
N GLU A 98 20.23 -1.98 -46.43
CA GLU A 98 20.68 -1.24 -47.60
C GLU A 98 19.84 -1.60 -48.84
N ILE A 99 19.81 -0.71 -49.83
CA ILE A 99 18.94 -0.81 -51.02
C ILE A 99 19.19 -2.10 -51.83
N ASP A 100 20.32 -2.78 -51.60
CA ASP A 100 20.73 -3.99 -52.32
C ASP A 100 20.78 -5.25 -51.42
N ASP A 101 20.26 -5.18 -50.19
CA ASP A 101 20.17 -6.36 -49.32
C ASP A 101 19.12 -7.35 -49.88
N GLN A 102 19.56 -8.58 -50.19
CA GLN A 102 18.64 -9.68 -50.46
C GLN A 102 18.06 -10.22 -49.15
N VAL A 103 16.75 -10.03 -48.99
CA VAL A 103 15.95 -10.54 -47.86
C VAL A 103 15.60 -12.01 -48.06
#